data_AF-A0A517M6I6-F1
#
_entry.id   AF-A0A517M6I6-F1
#
_cell.length_a   1.000
_cell.length_b   1.000
_cell.length_c   1.000
_cell.angle_alpha   90.00
_cell.angle_beta   90.00
_cell.angle_gamma   90.00
#
_symmetry.space_group_name_H-M   'P 1'
#
loop_
_entity.id
_entity.type
_entity.pdbx_description
1 polymer ?
#
loop_
_entity_poly.entity_id
_entity_poly.type
_entity_poly.pdbx_seq_one_letter_code
_entity_poly.pdbx_strand_id
1 'polypeptide(L)' 'MLPMTPVYMLYFIPLLISISFVYAGTRHEDPKQILIQAWHTAYWILAFMGMIFALLWVVGWFL' A
#
# COMPACT_ATOMS: atom_id res chain seq x y z
N MET A 1 21.15 -15.62 4.29
CA MET A 1 20.28 -14.47 3.94
C MET A 1 19.67 -14.82 2.60
N LEU A 2 18.36 -15.05 2.50
CA LEU A 2 17.75 -15.30 1.19
C LEU A 2 18.02 -14.06 0.31
N PRO A 3 18.54 -14.22 -0.91
CA PRO A 3 18.70 -13.08 -1.80
C PRO A 3 17.31 -12.50 -2.05
N MET A 4 17.08 -11.28 -1.56
CA MET A 4 15.82 -10.56 -1.77
C MET A 4 15.79 -10.16 -3.25
N THR A 5 15.26 -11.06 -4.08
CA THR A 5 15.01 -10.74 -5.49
C THR A 5 13.92 -9.65 -5.54
N PRO A 6 14.02 -8.68 -6.46
CA PRO A 6 13.00 -7.64 -6.61
C PRO A 6 11.57 -8.19 -6.79
N VAL A 7 11.44 -9.43 -7.27
CA VAL A 7 10.17 -10.15 -7.42
C VAL A 7 9.40 -10.27 -6.11
N TYR A 8 10.08 -10.43 -4.97
CA TYR A 8 9.42 -10.52 -3.67
C TYR A 8 8.67 -9.25 -3.28
N MET A 9 9.07 -8.09 -3.81
CA MET A 9 8.33 -6.85 -3.58
C MET A 9 6.92 -6.94 -4.17
N LEU A 10 6.69 -7.70 -5.24
CA LEU A 10 5.37 -7.82 -5.86
C LEU A 10 4.31 -8.44 -4.93
N TYR A 11 4.71 -9.12 -3.85
CA TYR A 11 3.77 -9.66 -2.87
C TYR A 11 2.96 -8.59 -2.12
N PHE A 12 3.40 -7.32 -2.10
CA PHE A 12 2.57 -6.26 -1.51
C PHE A 12 1.32 -5.98 -2.35
N ILE A 13 1.33 -6.25 -3.66
CA ILE A 13 0.24 -5.93 -4.59
C ILE A 13 -1.08 -6.62 -4.19
N PRO A 14 -1.13 -7.97 -4.07
CA PRO A 14 -2.37 -8.64 -3.67
C PRO A 14 -2.82 -8.21 -2.26
N LEU A 15 -1.88 -7.99 -1.33
CA LEU A 15 -2.17 -7.50 0.01
C LEU A 15 -2.85 -6.12 -0.01
N LEU A 16 -2.29 -5.18 -0.78
CA LEU A 16 -2.82 -3.83 -0.93
C LEU A 16 -4.23 -3.84 -1.52
N ILE A 17 -4.45 -4.66 -2.56
CA ILE A 17 -5.76 -4.84 -3.19
C ILE A 17 -6.75 -5.40 -2.15
N SER A 18 -6.41 -6.51 -1.50
CA SER A 18 -7.29 -7.16 -0.52
C SER A 18 -7.70 -6.23 0.61
N ILE A 19 -6.75 -5.54 1.24
CA ILE A 19 -7.03 -4.64 2.37
C ILE A 19 -7.89 -3.46 1.93
N SER A 20 -7.60 -2.86 0.77
CA SER A 20 -8.32 -1.69 0.26
C SER A 20 -9.77 -2.01 -0.07
N PHE A 21 -10.03 -3.15 -0.71
CA PHE A 21 -11.39 -3.59 -1.05
C PHE A 21 -12.17 -4.05 0.18
N VAL A 22 -11.55 -4.77 1.13
CA VAL A 22 -12.23 -5.18 2.37
C VAL A 22 -12.63 -3.95 3.19
N TYR A 23 -11.72 -3.00 3.39
CA TYR A 23 -12.03 -1.77 4.10
C TYR A 23 -13.18 -1.00 3.44
N ALA A 24 -13.12 -0.79 2.12
CA ALA A 24 -14.17 -0.10 1.38
C ALA A 24 -15.51 -0.84 1.41
N GLY A 25 -15.51 -2.16 1.24
CA GLY A 25 -16.71 -3.01 1.24
C GLY A 25 -17.39 -3.12 2.59
N THR A 26 -16.67 -2.93 3.71
CA THR A 26 -17.31 -2.85 5.04
C THR A 26 -18.00 -1.51 5.29
N ARG A 27 -17.65 -0.46 4.54
CA ARG A 27 -18.18 0.90 4.72
C ARG A 27 -19.29 1.24 3.73
N HIS A 28 -19.23 0.69 2.53
CA HIS A 28 -20.13 1.01 1.43
C HIS A 28 -20.72 -0.26 0.85
N GLU A 29 -22.02 -0.23 0.57
CA GLU A 29 -22.72 -1.31 -0.14
C GLU A 29 -22.81 -1.05 -1.65
N ASP A 30 -22.73 0.22 -2.07
CA ASP A 30 -22.73 0.61 -3.48
C ASP A 30 -21.36 0.31 -4.14
N PRO A 31 -21.32 -0.47 -5.24
CA PRO A 31 -20.07 -0.87 -5.88
C PRO A 31 -19.21 0.30 -6.37
N LYS A 32 -19.80 1.42 -6.78
CA LYS A 32 -19.03 2.59 -7.24
C LYS A 32 -18.35 3.25 -6.05
N GLN A 33 -19.05 3.40 -4.93
CA GLN A 33 -18.46 3.93 -3.70
C GLN A 33 -17.35 3.03 -3.16
N ILE A 34 -17.51 1.70 -3.23
CA ILE A 34 -16.46 0.74 -2.86
C ILE A 34 -15.19 1.00 -3.68
N LEU A 35 -15.30 1.12 -5.01
CA LEU A 35 -14.15 1.34 -5.88
C LEU A 35 -13.43 2.66 -5.58
N ILE A 36 -14.17 3.75 -5.39
CA ILE A 36 -13.60 5.07 -5.05
C ILE A 36 -12.87 4.99 -3.72
N GLN A 37 -13.50 4.42 -2.70
CA GLN A 37 -12.92 4.33 -1.36
C GLN A 37 -11.72 3.37 -1.34
N ALA A 38 -11.78 2.25 -2.08
CA ALA A 38 -10.66 1.32 -2.21
C ALA A 38 -9.45 2.00 -2.86
N TRP A 39 -9.66 2.77 -3.94
CA TRP A 39 -8.59 3.54 -4.58
C TRP A 39 -7.97 4.56 -3.62
N HIS A 40 -8.81 5.32 -2.91
CA HIS A 40 -8.34 6.31 -1.95
C HIS A 40 -7.55 5.65 -0.80
N THR A 41 -8.00 4.49 -0.33
CA THR A 41 -7.31 3.71 0.72
C THR A 41 -5.95 3.21 0.23
N ALA A 42 -5.89 2.64 -0.98
CA ALA A 42 -4.64 2.18 -1.58
C ALA A 42 -3.64 3.34 -1.75
N TYR A 43 -4.10 4.50 -2.23
CA TYR A 43 -3.30 5.70 -2.38
C TYR A 43 -2.69 6.15 -1.04
N TRP A 44 -3.50 6.23 0.02
CA TRP A 44 -3.01 6.67 1.33
C TRP A 44 -2.03 5.68 1.96
N ILE A 45 -2.26 4.37 1.81
CA ILE A 45 -1.30 3.34 2.28
C ILE A 45 0.03 3.49 1.56
N LEU A 46 0.03 3.59 0.23
CA LEU A 46 1.25 3.75 -0.57
C LEU A 46 1.96 5.07 -0.27
N ALA A 47 1.21 6.17 -0.12
CA ALA A 47 1.77 7.47 0.20
C ALA A 47 2.44 7.46 1.58
N PHE A 48 1.80 6.87 2.59
CA PHE A 48 2.36 6.78 3.94
C PHE A 48 3.60 5.89 3.99
N MET A 49 3.53 4.68 3.41
CA MET A 49 4.69 3.77 3.34
C MET A 49 5.83 4.37 2.51
N GLY A 50 5.52 5.03 1.39
CA GLY A 50 6.49 5.74 0.56
C GLY A 50 7.15 6.91 1.28
N MET A 51 6.41 7.65 2.11
CA MET A 51 6.94 8.72 2.94
C MET A 51 7.92 8.18 3.98
N ILE A 52 7.58 7.09 4.67
CA ILE A 52 8.50 6.43 5.61
C ILE A 52 9.76 5.97 4.88
N PHE A 53 9.61 5.33 3.73
CA PHE A 53 10.74 4.90 2.90
C PHE A 53 11.63 6.09 2.51
N ALA A 54 11.05 7.20 2.02
CA ALA A 54 11.80 8.38 1.65
C ALA A 54 12.55 8.99 2.84
N LEU A 55 11.92 9.03 4.02
CA LEU A 55 12.55 9.51 5.25
C LEU A 55 13.73 8.63 5.65
N LEU A 56 13.54 7.31 5.70
CA LEU A 56 14.60 6.35 6.01
C LEU A 56 15.73 6.39 4.99
N TRP A 57 15.39 6.52 3.70
CA TRP A 57 16.35 6.68 2.63
C TRP A 57 17.23 7.89 2.91
N VAL A 58 16.65 9.08 3.10
CA VAL A 58 17.36 10.33 3.38
C VAL A 58 18.23 10.21 4.63
N VAL A 59 17.67 9.71 5.74
CA VAL A 59 18.42 9.52 6.99
C VAL A 59 19.59 8.57 6.81
N GLY A 60 19.45 7.53 5.97
CA GLY A 60 20.52 6.60 5.63
C GLY A 60 21.71 7.21 4.85
N TRP A 61 21.59 8.43 4.31
CA TRP A 61 22.75 9.17 3.75
C TRP A 61 23.54 9.90 4.84
N PHE A 62 22.93 10.14 6.00
CA PHE A 62 23.53 10.90 7.11
C PHE A 62 24.00 10.01 8.28
N LEU A 63 23.67 8.72 8.24
CA LEU A 63 24.15 7.66 9.13
C LEU A 63 25.34 6.93 8.50
#